data_AF-A0A939APK9-F1
#
_entry.id   AF-A0A939APK9-F1
#
_cell.length_a   1.000
_cell.length_b   1.000
_cell.length_c   1.000
_cell.angle_alpha   90.00
_cell.angle_beta   90.00
_cell.angle_gamma   90.00
#
_symmetry.space_group_name_H-M   'P 1'
#
loop_
_entity.id
_entity.type
_entity.pdbx_description
1 polymer ?
#
loop_
_entity_poly.entity_id
_entity_poly.type
_entity_poly.pdbx_seq_one_letter_code
_entity_poly.pdbx_strand_id
1 'polypeptide(L)'
;MRGDERAQLPGPSRRTLLAAALVGFGVVAGVPVGFTWRLLASADARFPAGTSVDTIDVGGLTPAEAVERFDRLWSSYLRSPVVFTLDDRVWRPTAADLGLSVDYLTPLRDAYGARGAGGIEQRLAAGTPVKGSVASARIDFDPNVLRAYLTQVAASFDQPAAEAAVGLDPTRGALLQVSQPGRVVDIDRALQDVGSLAVPAAPGRAIALQFREDLPSTTTEQAQAVVAELQRMVAGPIALMHGARGWRLRPDELRAALKVDRVGSSLVAGLEFTRFN
;
A
#
# COMPACT_ATOMS: atom_id res chain seq x y z
N MET A 1 -45.09 49.49 -16.42
CA MET A 1 -44.66 49.52 -15.01
C MET A 1 -45.20 48.30 -14.29
N ARG A 2 -44.40 47.24 -14.20
CA ARG A 2 -44.53 46.18 -13.17
C ARG A 2 -43.17 45.49 -13.14
N GLY A 3 -42.41 45.77 -12.09
CA GLY A 3 -41.03 45.34 -11.92
C GLY A 3 -40.93 43.84 -11.67
N ASP A 4 -39.95 43.25 -12.33
CA ASP A 4 -39.37 41.96 -12.03
C ASP A 4 -38.61 42.04 -10.71
N GLU A 5 -38.99 41.23 -9.72
CA GLU A 5 -38.15 40.89 -8.58
C GLU A 5 -38.58 39.50 -8.06
N ARG A 6 -38.16 38.45 -8.77
CA ARG A 6 -38.08 37.11 -8.20
C ARG A 6 -36.68 36.91 -7.66
N ALA A 7 -36.59 36.91 -6.34
CA ALA A 7 -35.41 36.64 -5.55
C ALA A 7 -34.68 35.38 -6.06
N GLN A 8 -33.48 35.61 -6.55
CA GLN A 8 -32.52 34.59 -6.95
C GLN A 8 -31.87 34.03 -5.69
N LEU A 9 -32.32 32.85 -5.24
CA LEU A 9 -31.66 32.13 -4.16
C LEU A 9 -30.26 31.71 -4.63
N PRO A 10 -29.18 31.98 -3.86
CA PRO A 10 -27.84 31.57 -4.23
C PRO A 10 -27.73 30.06 -4.20
N GLY A 11 -27.44 29.46 -5.37
CA GLY A 11 -27.15 28.04 -5.50
C GLY A 11 -25.86 27.67 -4.76
N PRO A 12 -25.79 26.48 -4.13
CA PRO A 12 -24.60 26.07 -3.40
C PRO A 12 -23.40 25.97 -4.34
N SER A 13 -22.33 26.69 -3.97
CA SER A 13 -21.06 26.75 -4.68
C SER A 13 -20.43 25.36 -4.84
N ARG A 14 -20.04 25.03 -6.08
CA ARG A 14 -19.36 23.78 -6.53
C ARG A 14 -18.00 23.47 -5.86
N ARG A 15 -17.62 24.14 -4.77
CA ARG A 15 -16.33 23.99 -4.09
C ARG A 15 -16.42 23.41 -2.67
N THR A 16 -17.63 23.10 -2.20
CA THR A 16 -17.85 22.57 -0.84
C THR A 16 -18.43 21.15 -0.82
N LEU A 17 -18.36 20.43 -1.95
CA LEU A 17 -18.87 19.05 -2.12
C LEU A 17 -17.75 18.03 -2.38
N LEU A 18 -16.60 18.17 -1.69
CA LEU A 18 -15.53 17.15 -1.70
C LEU A 18 -15.09 16.70 -0.30
N ALA A 19 -15.92 16.91 0.72
CA ALA A 19 -15.60 16.48 2.08
C ALA A 19 -16.83 15.94 2.83
N ALA A 20 -17.48 14.90 2.29
CA ALA A 20 -18.40 14.03 3.04
C ALA A 20 -18.91 12.89 2.14
N ALA A 21 -18.07 11.90 1.82
CA ALA A 21 -18.52 10.61 1.29
C ALA A 21 -17.44 9.53 1.46
N LEU A 22 -17.02 9.30 2.70
CA LEU A 22 -16.24 8.12 3.08
C LEU A 22 -16.89 7.53 4.35
N VAL A 23 -18.00 6.81 4.18
CA VAL A 23 -18.41 5.63 4.95
C VAL A 23 -19.64 5.10 4.22
N GLY A 24 -19.50 4.04 3.43
CA GLY A 24 -20.66 3.47 2.77
C GLY A 24 -20.33 2.40 1.75
N PHE A 25 -20.54 1.16 2.16
CA PHE A 25 -20.86 0.03 1.28
C PHE A 25 -19.70 -0.73 0.64
N GLY A 26 -18.97 -1.45 1.49
CA GLY A 26 -18.25 -2.67 1.15
C GLY A 26 -18.48 -3.79 2.16
N VAL A 27 -19.56 -3.74 2.96
CA VAL A 27 -19.96 -4.86 3.83
C VAL A 27 -20.79 -5.80 2.97
N VAL A 28 -20.11 -6.62 2.17
CA VAL A 28 -20.74 -7.82 1.64
C VAL A 28 -20.98 -8.74 2.83
N ALA A 29 -22.25 -9.05 3.05
CA ALA A 29 -22.78 -9.83 4.15
C ALA A 29 -22.21 -11.27 4.16
N GLY A 30 -21.00 -11.43 4.69
CA GLY A 30 -20.65 -12.63 5.43
C GLY A 30 -21.14 -12.43 6.85
N VAL A 31 -22.26 -13.02 7.25
CA VAL A 31 -22.49 -13.23 8.68
C VAL A 31 -21.27 -14.03 9.15
N PRO A 32 -20.38 -13.48 10.00
CA PRO A 32 -19.19 -14.21 10.40
C PRO A 32 -19.67 -15.52 11.00
N VAL A 33 -19.07 -16.63 10.61
CA VAL A 33 -19.39 -17.96 11.18
C VAL A 33 -19.27 -17.96 12.72
N GLY A 34 -18.52 -17.02 13.29
CA GLY A 34 -18.49 -16.74 14.74
C GLY A 34 -19.78 -16.18 15.34
N PHE A 35 -20.58 -15.42 14.58
CA PHE A 35 -21.86 -14.88 15.03
C PHE A 35 -22.93 -15.98 15.16
N THR A 36 -22.93 -16.96 14.26
CA THR A 36 -23.84 -18.12 14.38
C THR A 36 -23.39 -19.08 15.49
N TRP A 37 -22.08 -19.25 15.72
CA TRP A 37 -21.56 -20.00 16.86
C TRP A 37 -21.98 -19.41 18.21
N ARG A 38 -21.95 -18.07 18.34
CA ARG A 38 -22.43 -17.34 19.52
C ARG A 38 -23.90 -17.63 19.86
N LEU A 39 -24.71 -17.99 18.86
CA LEU A 39 -26.15 -18.26 19.01
C LEU A 39 -26.48 -19.76 19.18
N LEU A 40 -25.60 -20.67 18.75
CA LEU A 40 -25.83 -22.11 18.74
C LEU A 40 -25.15 -22.87 19.89
N ALA A 41 -24.20 -22.26 20.59
CA ALA A 41 -23.68 -22.81 21.83
C ALA A 41 -24.79 -22.78 22.90
N SER A 42 -25.24 -23.95 23.33
CA SER A 42 -26.14 -24.09 24.48
C SER A 42 -25.54 -23.35 25.66
N ALA A 43 -26.29 -22.45 26.31
CA ALA A 43 -25.78 -21.58 27.38
C ALA A 43 -25.10 -22.35 28.53
N ASP A 44 -25.41 -23.64 28.69
CA ASP A 44 -24.89 -24.50 29.76
C ASP A 44 -23.73 -25.41 29.34
N ALA A 45 -23.42 -25.53 28.05
CA ALA A 45 -22.38 -26.42 27.57
C ALA A 45 -21.00 -25.76 27.74
N ARG A 46 -20.11 -26.44 28.47
CA ARG A 46 -18.78 -25.94 28.84
C ARG A 46 -17.67 -26.70 28.12
N PHE A 47 -16.53 -26.03 27.90
CA PHE A 47 -15.30 -26.69 27.48
C PHE A 47 -14.89 -27.75 28.51
N PRO A 48 -14.36 -28.91 28.07
CA PRO A 48 -13.82 -29.93 28.97
C PRO A 48 -12.77 -29.36 29.91
N ALA A 49 -12.72 -29.86 31.16
CA ALA A 49 -11.71 -29.44 32.12
C ALA A 49 -10.28 -29.72 31.58
N GLY A 50 -9.36 -28.79 31.78
CA GLY A 50 -7.98 -28.88 31.28
C GLY A 50 -7.81 -28.56 29.79
N THR A 51 -8.83 -27.98 29.14
CA THR A 51 -8.70 -27.49 27.76
C THR A 51 -8.03 -26.12 27.76
N SER A 52 -6.90 -26.01 27.05
CA SER A 52 -6.23 -24.74 26.80
C SER A 52 -6.11 -24.49 25.30
N VAL A 53 -6.29 -23.23 24.90
CA VAL A 53 -6.04 -22.73 23.54
C VAL A 53 -4.85 -21.77 23.67
N ASP A 54 -3.78 -21.99 22.90
CA ASP A 54 -2.46 -21.42 23.18
C ASP A 54 -1.97 -21.72 24.61
N THR A 55 -1.77 -20.68 25.43
CA THR A 55 -1.42 -20.73 26.85
C THR A 55 -2.60 -20.36 27.76
N ILE A 56 -3.79 -20.15 27.19
CA ILE A 56 -4.96 -19.63 27.89
C ILE A 56 -5.88 -20.80 28.24
N ASP A 57 -6.16 -20.96 29.53
CA ASP A 57 -7.13 -21.93 30.02
C ASP A 57 -8.55 -21.50 29.65
N VAL A 58 -9.24 -22.37 28.91
CA VAL A 58 -10.65 -22.23 28.53
C VAL A 58 -11.51 -23.31 29.15
N GLY A 59 -10.94 -24.24 29.93
CA GLY A 59 -11.65 -25.31 30.59
C GLY A 59 -12.75 -24.79 31.51
N GLY A 60 -13.93 -25.42 31.45
CA GLY A 60 -15.08 -25.02 32.25
C GLY A 60 -15.76 -23.73 31.80
N LEU A 61 -15.22 -22.99 30.83
CA LEU A 61 -15.90 -21.84 30.24
C LEU A 61 -17.01 -22.29 29.29
N THR A 62 -18.03 -21.47 29.14
CA THR A 62 -18.92 -21.53 27.98
C THR A 62 -18.22 -20.95 26.73
N PRO A 63 -18.66 -21.30 25.52
CA PRO A 63 -18.16 -20.65 24.30
C PRO A 63 -18.24 -19.13 24.33
N ALA A 64 -19.30 -18.56 24.90
CA ALA A 64 -19.45 -17.12 25.04
C ALA A 64 -18.38 -16.51 25.98
N GLU A 65 -18.15 -17.12 27.14
CA GLU A 65 -17.13 -16.68 28.10
C GLU A 65 -15.71 -16.80 27.55
N ALA A 66 -15.43 -17.85 26.77
CA ALA A 66 -14.14 -18.04 26.12
C ALA A 66 -13.90 -16.97 25.05
N VAL A 67 -14.88 -16.68 24.19
CA VAL A 67 -14.80 -15.60 23.19
C VAL A 67 -14.55 -14.26 23.89
N GLU A 68 -15.32 -13.93 24.93
CA GLU A 68 -15.16 -12.66 25.64
C GLU A 68 -13.78 -12.54 26.31
N ARG A 69 -13.22 -13.66 26.80
CA ARG A 69 -11.85 -13.70 27.34
C ARG A 69 -10.82 -13.39 26.25
N PHE A 70 -10.93 -14.01 25.08
CA PHE A 70 -10.02 -13.74 23.96
C PHE A 70 -10.20 -12.32 23.40
N ASP A 71 -11.43 -11.83 23.26
CA ASP A 71 -11.73 -10.45 22.83
C ASP A 71 -10.99 -9.45 23.73
N ARG A 72 -11.09 -9.60 25.06
CA ARG A 72 -10.40 -8.71 26.00
C ARG A 72 -8.88 -8.76 25.85
N LEU A 73 -8.31 -9.97 25.75
CA LEU A 73 -6.87 -10.18 25.62
C LEU A 73 -6.31 -9.53 24.35
N TRP A 74 -6.98 -9.75 23.22
CA TRP A 74 -6.56 -9.23 21.93
C TRP A 74 -6.97 -7.76 21.71
N SER A 75 -7.90 -7.22 22.48
CA SER A 75 -8.41 -5.85 22.27
C SER A 75 -7.32 -4.77 22.31
N SER A 76 -6.33 -4.90 23.19
CA SER A 76 -5.23 -3.94 23.31
C SER A 76 -4.31 -4.02 22.09
N TYR A 77 -4.01 -5.24 21.65
CA TYR A 77 -3.21 -5.50 20.45
C TYR A 77 -3.93 -5.03 19.19
N LEU A 78 -5.21 -5.34 19.02
CA LEU A 78 -5.98 -4.93 17.84
C LEU A 78 -6.15 -3.41 17.72
N ARG A 79 -6.15 -2.68 18.85
CA ARG A 79 -6.22 -1.21 18.85
C ARG A 79 -4.92 -0.54 18.40
N SER A 80 -3.78 -1.13 18.71
CA SER A 80 -2.47 -0.57 18.34
C SER A 80 -1.44 -1.70 18.33
N PRO A 81 -1.39 -2.52 17.26
CA PRO A 81 -0.43 -3.63 17.20
C PRO A 81 1.00 -3.09 17.08
N VAL A 82 1.16 -2.00 16.33
CA VAL A 82 2.43 -1.30 16.10
C VAL A 82 2.24 0.20 16.21
N VAL A 83 3.35 0.90 16.47
CA VAL A 83 3.44 2.35 16.45
C VAL A 83 4.51 2.72 15.44
N PHE A 84 4.14 3.41 14.37
CA PHE A 84 5.11 3.91 13.40
C PHE A 84 5.65 5.27 13.86
N THR A 85 6.96 5.47 13.71
CA THR A 85 7.61 6.74 13.97
C THR A 85 8.44 7.17 12.77
N LEU A 86 8.32 8.42 12.34
CA LEU A 86 9.15 9.03 11.31
C LEU A 86 9.40 10.47 11.73
N ASP A 87 10.67 10.84 11.90
CA ASP A 87 11.08 12.12 12.48
C ASP A 87 10.37 12.39 13.84
N ASP A 88 9.56 13.45 13.93
CA ASP A 88 8.78 13.84 15.11
C ASP A 88 7.33 13.29 15.09
N ARG A 89 6.96 12.54 14.06
CA ARG A 89 5.60 12.09 13.81
C ARG A 89 5.40 10.65 14.27
N VAL A 90 4.21 10.41 14.82
CA VAL A 90 3.83 9.12 15.41
C VAL A 90 2.46 8.71 14.89
N TRP A 91 2.36 7.50 14.36
CA TRP A 91 1.10 6.89 13.94
C TRP A 91 0.80 5.64 14.75
N ARG A 92 -0.45 5.52 15.18
CA ARG A 92 -0.96 4.37 15.95
C ARG A 92 -2.14 3.74 15.21
N PRO A 93 -1.88 3.10 14.06
CA PRO A 93 -2.92 2.42 13.30
C PRO A 93 -3.50 1.25 14.10
N THR A 94 -4.75 0.93 13.83
CA THR A 94 -5.38 -0.30 14.33
C THR A 94 -4.90 -1.50 13.51
N ALA A 95 -5.13 -2.72 14.02
CA ALA A 95 -4.84 -3.93 13.25
C ALA A 95 -5.61 -3.98 11.93
N ALA A 96 -6.86 -3.51 11.92
CA ALA A 96 -7.68 -3.45 10.71
C ALA A 96 -7.07 -2.51 9.65
N ASP A 97 -6.53 -1.35 10.06
CA ASP A 97 -5.88 -0.39 9.15
C ASP A 97 -4.64 -0.98 8.46
N LEU A 98 -4.01 -1.98 9.08
CA LEU A 98 -2.81 -2.64 8.59
C LEU A 98 -3.08 -3.97 7.88
N GLY A 99 -4.34 -4.40 7.80
CA GLY A 99 -4.69 -5.73 7.29
C GLY A 99 -4.22 -6.87 8.19
N LEU A 100 -4.04 -6.61 9.50
CA LEU A 100 -3.82 -7.64 10.51
C LEU A 100 -5.16 -8.08 11.09
N SER A 101 -5.40 -9.39 11.08
CA SER A 101 -6.53 -10.01 11.77
C SER A 101 -6.09 -11.23 12.56
N VAL A 102 -6.77 -11.50 13.67
CA VAL A 102 -6.49 -12.64 14.53
C VAL A 102 -7.69 -13.59 14.49
N ASP A 103 -7.48 -14.81 14.01
CA ASP A 103 -8.45 -15.91 14.11
C ASP A 103 -8.15 -16.77 15.34
N TYR A 104 -8.83 -16.46 16.43
CA TYR A 104 -8.92 -17.30 17.63
C TYR A 104 -10.23 -18.12 17.67
N LEU A 105 -11.18 -17.86 16.76
CA LEU A 105 -12.48 -18.52 16.75
C LEU A 105 -12.39 -19.94 16.21
N THR A 106 -11.59 -20.16 15.16
CA THR A 106 -11.35 -21.50 14.62
C THR A 106 -10.74 -22.44 15.68
N PRO A 107 -9.63 -22.07 16.36
CA PRO A 107 -9.08 -22.84 17.48
C PRO A 107 -10.09 -23.14 18.59
N LEU A 108 -10.89 -22.16 19.02
CA LEU A 108 -11.90 -22.32 20.06
C LEU A 108 -13.00 -23.31 19.65
N ARG A 109 -13.46 -23.23 18.39
CA ARG A 109 -14.46 -24.14 17.85
C ARG A 109 -13.93 -25.57 17.79
N ASP A 110 -12.70 -25.74 17.32
CA ASP A 110 -12.07 -27.06 17.19
C ASP A 110 -11.86 -27.69 18.59
N ALA A 111 -11.41 -26.89 19.56
CA ALA A 111 -11.29 -27.30 20.97
C ALA A 111 -12.63 -27.70 21.59
N TYR A 112 -13.72 -26.99 21.25
CA TYR A 112 -15.07 -27.33 21.73
C TYR A 112 -15.63 -28.59 21.06
N GLY A 113 -15.42 -28.75 19.75
CA GLY A 113 -15.90 -29.90 18.97
C GLY A 113 -15.27 -31.24 19.39
N ALA A 114 -14.02 -31.19 19.90
CA ALA A 114 -13.33 -32.35 20.45
C ALA A 114 -14.09 -33.05 21.60
N ARG A 115 -15.04 -32.34 22.26
CA ARG A 115 -15.92 -32.88 23.31
C ARG A 115 -16.70 -34.12 22.88
N GLY A 116 -17.12 -34.23 21.62
CA GLY A 116 -17.99 -35.30 21.13
C GLY A 116 -17.27 -36.52 20.54
N ALA A 117 -15.99 -36.39 20.20
CA ALA A 117 -15.24 -37.42 19.48
C ALA A 117 -14.55 -38.40 20.42
N GLY A 118 -15.29 -39.05 21.34
CA GLY A 118 -14.92 -40.28 22.08
C GLY A 118 -13.59 -40.36 22.83
N GLY A 119 -12.72 -39.35 22.77
CA GLY A 119 -11.31 -39.48 23.10
C GLY A 119 -10.90 -38.79 24.39
N ILE A 120 -11.66 -37.82 24.89
CA ILE A 120 -11.25 -37.06 26.09
C ILE A 120 -11.53 -37.87 27.35
N GLU A 121 -12.73 -38.44 27.48
CA GLU A 121 -13.11 -39.26 28.64
C GLU A 121 -12.31 -40.58 28.70
N GLN A 122 -12.03 -41.18 27.54
CA GLN A 122 -11.21 -42.39 27.44
C GLN A 122 -9.73 -42.13 27.77
N ARG A 123 -9.21 -40.92 27.48
CA ARG A 123 -7.83 -40.51 27.83
C ARG A 123 -7.70 -40.04 29.28
N LEU A 124 -8.75 -39.46 29.84
CA LEU A 124 -8.84 -39.11 31.27
C LEU A 124 -8.93 -40.37 32.13
N ALA A 125 -9.73 -41.36 31.72
CA ALA A 125 -9.81 -42.68 32.36
C ALA A 125 -8.50 -43.48 32.25
N ALA A 126 -7.69 -43.24 31.22
CA ALA A 126 -6.38 -43.86 31.02
C ALA A 126 -5.23 -43.17 31.80
N GLY A 127 -5.53 -42.18 32.66
CA GLY A 127 -4.51 -41.47 33.45
C GLY A 127 -3.45 -40.74 32.61
N THR A 128 -3.69 -40.58 31.30
CA THR A 128 -2.76 -39.92 30.40
C THR A 128 -3.06 -38.43 30.46
N PRO A 129 -2.09 -37.55 30.79
CA PRO A 129 -2.33 -36.11 30.77
C PRO A 129 -2.83 -35.74 29.37
N VAL A 130 -4.08 -35.32 29.29
CA VAL A 130 -4.65 -34.74 28.09
C VAL A 130 -3.92 -33.42 27.91
N LYS A 131 -2.80 -33.42 27.19
CA LYS A 131 -2.32 -32.21 26.55
C LYS A 131 -3.46 -31.80 25.62
N GLY A 132 -4.31 -30.89 26.10
CA GLY A 132 -5.38 -30.28 25.33
C GLY A 132 -4.79 -29.85 24.00
N SER A 133 -5.49 -30.19 22.92
CA SER A 133 -5.09 -29.84 21.56
C SER A 133 -4.68 -28.37 21.54
N VAL A 134 -3.38 -28.10 21.40
CA VAL A 134 -2.82 -26.74 21.36
C VAL A 134 -3.21 -26.17 20.01
N ALA A 135 -4.48 -25.80 19.87
CA ALA A 135 -4.96 -25.01 18.76
C ALA A 135 -4.50 -23.58 19.07
N SER A 136 -3.69 -23.01 18.18
CA SER A 136 -3.13 -21.68 18.34
C SER A 136 -3.90 -20.65 17.53
N ALA A 137 -4.13 -19.47 18.11
CA ALA A 137 -4.67 -18.33 17.37
C ALA A 137 -3.80 -18.08 16.13
N ARG A 138 -4.42 -17.95 14.97
CA ARG A 138 -3.72 -17.64 13.72
C ARG A 138 -3.78 -16.14 13.49
N ILE A 139 -2.66 -15.56 13.10
CA ILE A 139 -2.65 -14.18 12.62
C ILE A 139 -2.54 -14.21 11.12
N ASP A 140 -3.54 -13.61 10.48
CA ASP A 140 -3.57 -13.35 9.07
C ASP A 140 -3.10 -11.93 8.82
N PHE A 141 -2.27 -11.77 7.79
CA PHE A 141 -1.65 -10.51 7.44
C PHE A 141 -1.80 -10.27 5.94
N ASP A 142 -2.45 -9.18 5.57
CA ASP A 142 -2.53 -8.72 4.19
C ASP A 142 -1.45 -7.66 3.89
N PRO A 143 -0.37 -8.04 3.17
CA PRO A 143 0.71 -7.11 2.85
C PRO A 143 0.27 -5.97 1.94
N ASN A 144 -0.82 -6.11 1.17
CA ASN A 144 -1.28 -5.06 0.28
C ASN A 144 -1.97 -3.93 1.06
N VAL A 145 -2.73 -4.28 2.10
CA VAL A 145 -3.35 -3.29 3.00
C VAL A 145 -2.29 -2.53 3.77
N LEU A 146 -1.29 -3.24 4.34
CA LEU A 146 -0.18 -2.56 5.00
C LEU A 146 0.58 -1.63 4.05
N ARG A 147 0.88 -2.09 2.82
CA ARG A 147 1.54 -1.27 1.81
C ARG A 147 0.72 -0.02 1.49
N ALA A 148 -0.59 -0.16 1.27
CA ALA A 148 -1.46 0.98 0.98
C ALA A 148 -1.47 2.01 2.13
N TYR A 149 -1.55 1.54 3.37
CA TYR A 149 -1.45 2.40 4.55
C TYR A 149 -0.10 3.15 4.59
N LEU A 150 1.02 2.43 4.42
CA LEU A 150 2.35 3.03 4.44
C LEU A 150 2.56 4.01 3.29
N THR A 151 2.04 3.74 2.10
CA THR A 151 2.05 4.68 0.96
C THR A 151 1.28 5.96 1.29
N GLN A 152 0.13 5.85 1.95
CA GLN A 152 -0.63 7.02 2.39
C GLN A 152 0.13 7.86 3.42
N VAL A 153 0.83 7.21 4.36
CA VAL A 153 1.72 7.89 5.32
C VAL A 153 2.88 8.58 4.60
N ALA A 154 3.53 7.88 3.67
CA ALA A 154 4.70 8.34 2.93
C ALA A 154 4.39 9.54 2.01
N ALA A 155 3.19 9.63 1.44
CA ALA A 155 2.81 10.66 0.48
C ALA A 155 3.02 12.11 0.97
N SER A 156 3.04 12.35 2.28
CA SER A 156 3.30 13.69 2.85
C SER A 156 4.78 14.01 3.07
N PHE A 157 5.67 13.02 2.97
CA PHE A 157 7.11 13.13 3.27
C PHE A 157 7.98 12.83 2.05
N ASP A 158 7.46 12.03 1.11
CA ASP A 158 8.16 11.65 -0.10
C ASP A 158 8.49 12.88 -0.96
N GLN A 159 9.76 12.99 -1.31
CA GLN A 159 10.31 13.95 -2.25
C GLN A 159 10.93 13.14 -3.38
N PRO A 160 10.16 12.77 -4.43
CA PRO A 160 10.67 11.92 -5.50
C PRO A 160 11.83 12.58 -6.24
N ALA A 161 12.66 11.76 -6.87
CA ALA A 161 13.78 12.24 -7.67
C ALA A 161 13.31 13.16 -8.80
N ALA A 162 14.07 14.23 -9.06
CA ALA A 162 13.87 15.07 -10.23
C ALA A 162 14.62 14.46 -11.41
N GLU A 163 13.91 14.08 -12.46
CA GLU A 163 14.49 13.51 -13.66
C GLU A 163 15.21 14.57 -14.51
N ALA A 164 16.32 14.18 -15.14
CA ALA A 164 16.89 15.01 -16.19
C ALA A 164 15.99 15.01 -17.43
N ALA A 165 15.92 16.15 -18.09
CA ALA A 165 15.13 16.32 -19.30
C ALA A 165 15.83 17.25 -20.28
N VAL A 166 15.57 17.03 -21.57
CA VAL A 166 16.02 17.91 -22.65
C VAL A 166 14.79 18.54 -23.27
N GLY A 167 14.65 19.86 -23.10
CA GLY A 167 13.68 20.68 -23.82
C GLY A 167 14.31 21.23 -25.10
N LEU A 168 13.48 21.53 -26.11
CA LEU A 168 13.91 22.24 -27.31
C LEU A 168 13.22 23.61 -27.34
N ASP A 169 14.02 24.68 -27.27
CA ASP A 169 13.56 26.04 -27.42
C ASP A 169 13.87 26.56 -28.83
N PRO A 170 12.89 27.12 -29.58
CA PRO A 170 13.10 27.60 -30.95
C PRO A 170 14.13 28.73 -31.07
N THR A 171 14.35 29.47 -29.99
CA THR A 171 15.23 30.65 -29.95
C THR A 171 16.56 30.39 -29.23
N ARG A 172 16.58 29.48 -28.25
CA ARG A 172 17.75 29.19 -27.39
C ARG A 172 18.38 27.82 -27.63
N GLY A 173 17.76 26.96 -28.45
CA GLY A 173 18.24 25.60 -28.71
C GLY A 173 17.87 24.62 -27.61
N ALA A 174 18.70 23.60 -27.39
CA ALA A 174 18.42 22.57 -26.39
C ALA A 174 18.58 23.13 -24.96
N LEU A 175 17.52 23.00 -24.15
CA LEU A 175 17.49 23.33 -22.73
C LEU A 175 17.68 22.05 -21.92
N LEU A 176 18.64 22.05 -20.99
CA LEU A 176 18.90 20.91 -20.12
C LEU A 176 18.32 21.16 -18.72
N GLN A 177 17.46 20.24 -18.28
CA GLN A 177 17.07 20.13 -16.88
C GLN A 177 17.97 19.09 -16.21
N VAL A 178 18.60 19.49 -15.11
CA VAL A 178 19.53 18.67 -14.32
C VAL A 178 18.74 17.74 -13.40
N SER A 179 19.16 16.48 -13.33
CA SER A 179 18.61 15.49 -12.41
C SER A 179 19.01 15.76 -10.97
N GLN A 180 18.11 15.53 -10.00
CA GLN A 180 18.41 15.64 -8.57
C GLN A 180 17.91 14.40 -7.81
N PRO A 181 18.73 13.81 -6.91
CA PRO A 181 18.28 12.76 -6.02
C PRO A 181 17.12 13.21 -5.14
N GLY A 182 16.16 12.31 -4.93
CA GLY A 182 15.05 12.46 -4.02
C GLY A 182 15.24 11.65 -2.75
N ARG A 183 14.24 11.71 -1.87
CA ARG A 183 14.11 10.85 -0.70
C ARG A 183 12.68 10.34 -0.60
N VAL A 184 12.53 9.05 -0.35
CA VAL A 184 11.22 8.42 -0.17
C VAL A 184 11.26 7.51 1.05
N VAL A 185 10.12 7.33 1.70
CA VAL A 185 10.01 6.38 2.81
C VAL A 185 10.25 4.97 2.28
N ASP A 186 11.09 4.20 2.98
CA ASP A 186 11.39 2.82 2.62
C ASP A 186 10.26 1.87 3.06
N ILE A 187 9.23 1.81 2.24
CA ILE A 187 8.05 0.99 2.48
C ILE A 187 8.41 -0.49 2.57
N ASP A 188 9.30 -0.98 1.71
CA ASP A 188 9.64 -2.42 1.67
C ASP A 188 10.36 -2.85 2.95
N ARG A 189 11.24 -2.00 3.49
CA ARG A 189 11.84 -2.22 4.81
C ARG A 189 10.79 -2.22 5.92
N ALA A 190 9.86 -1.27 5.91
CA ALA A 190 8.77 -1.23 6.89
C ALA A 190 7.87 -2.48 6.83
N LEU A 191 7.59 -3.02 5.64
CA LEU A 191 6.87 -4.29 5.47
C LEU A 191 7.63 -5.47 6.10
N GLN A 192 8.95 -5.52 5.90
CA GLN A 192 9.81 -6.55 6.50
C GLN A 192 9.84 -6.43 8.03
N ASP A 193 9.96 -5.20 8.56
CA ASP A 193 9.99 -4.95 10.00
C ASP A 193 8.68 -5.40 10.66
N VAL A 194 7.52 -5.10 10.05
CA VAL A 194 6.21 -5.57 10.54
C VAL A 194 6.09 -7.09 10.39
N GLY A 195 6.50 -7.67 9.26
CA GLY A 195 6.43 -9.12 9.02
C GLY A 195 7.36 -9.94 9.93
N SER A 196 8.43 -9.33 10.46
CA SER A 196 9.34 -9.97 11.41
C SER A 196 8.82 -10.02 12.85
N LEU A 197 7.69 -9.37 13.14
CA LEU A 197 7.11 -9.36 14.48
C LEU A 197 6.63 -10.77 14.86
N ALA A 198 7.34 -11.39 15.80
CA ALA A 198 6.90 -12.62 16.42
C ALA A 198 5.59 -12.37 17.18
N VAL A 199 4.56 -13.16 16.86
CA VAL A 199 3.28 -13.16 17.55
C VAL A 199 3.36 -14.08 18.77
N PRO A 200 2.80 -13.72 19.95
CA PRO A 200 2.04 -12.50 20.24
C PRO A 200 2.98 -11.38 20.68
N ALA A 201 3.24 -10.43 19.77
CA ALA A 201 4.02 -9.25 20.09
C ALA A 201 3.26 -8.40 21.10
N ALA A 202 3.98 -7.82 22.06
CA ALA A 202 3.40 -6.83 22.96
C ALA A 202 2.74 -5.70 22.15
N PRO A 203 1.55 -5.22 22.58
CA PRO A 203 0.89 -4.11 21.90
C PRO A 203 1.78 -2.87 21.88
N GLY A 204 1.69 -2.10 20.80
CA GLY A 204 2.36 -0.82 20.68
C GLY A 204 3.86 -0.91 20.38
N ARG A 205 4.32 -1.99 19.72
CA ARG A 205 5.73 -2.09 19.30
C ARG A 205 6.07 -0.94 18.36
N ALA A 206 7.10 -0.15 18.71
CA ALA A 206 7.57 0.93 17.87
C ALA A 206 8.36 0.41 16.66
N ILE A 207 8.03 0.91 15.48
CA ILE A 207 8.75 0.69 14.21
C ILE A 207 9.15 2.06 13.67
N ALA A 208 10.46 2.27 13.58
CA ALA A 208 11.02 3.48 12.99
C ALA A 208 11.03 3.36 11.46
N LEU A 209 10.18 4.14 10.81
CA LEU A 209 10.21 4.31 9.36
C LEU A 209 11.50 5.05 8.98
N GLN A 210 12.09 4.65 7.87
CA GLN A 210 13.36 5.19 7.39
C GLN A 210 13.18 5.75 5.99
N PHE A 211 13.94 6.79 5.66
CA PHE A 211 14.05 7.24 4.29
C PHE A 211 15.10 6.39 3.55
N ARG A 212 14.84 6.12 2.29
CA ARG A 212 15.84 5.71 1.31
C ARG A 212 16.01 6.80 0.27
N GLU A 213 17.20 6.82 -0.32
CA GLU A 213 17.48 7.69 -1.45
C GLU A 213 16.69 7.20 -2.68
N ASP A 214 16.05 8.12 -3.37
CA ASP A 214 15.39 7.87 -4.65
C ASP A 214 16.28 8.46 -5.74
N LEU A 215 16.85 7.60 -6.59
CA LEU A 215 17.76 8.04 -7.64
C LEU A 215 16.98 8.31 -8.93
N PRO A 216 17.30 9.40 -9.66
CA PRO A 216 16.65 9.71 -10.92
C PRO A 216 16.93 8.59 -11.93
N SER A 217 15.89 8.16 -12.65
CA SER A 217 16.00 7.13 -13.69
C SER A 217 16.76 7.64 -14.92
N THR A 218 16.67 8.93 -15.20
CA THR A 218 17.35 9.65 -16.26
C THR A 218 18.32 10.66 -15.65
N THR A 219 19.62 10.44 -15.84
CA THR A 219 20.66 11.30 -15.26
C THR A 219 20.99 12.49 -16.16
N THR A 220 21.64 13.50 -15.55
CA THR A 220 22.10 14.69 -16.28
C THR A 220 23.10 14.33 -17.37
N GLU A 221 23.98 13.35 -17.13
CA GLU A 221 24.97 12.89 -18.10
C GLU A 221 24.30 12.26 -19.33
N GLN A 222 23.23 11.48 -19.12
CA GLN A 222 22.44 10.91 -20.22
C GLN A 222 21.78 12.01 -21.04
N ALA A 223 21.16 12.98 -20.37
CA ALA A 223 20.54 14.11 -21.06
C ALA A 223 21.57 14.98 -21.80
N GLN A 224 22.76 15.20 -21.24
CA GLN A 224 23.87 15.91 -21.91
C GLN A 224 24.38 15.15 -23.15
N ALA A 225 24.49 13.82 -23.09
CA ALA A 225 24.90 13.01 -24.22
C ALA A 225 23.93 13.19 -25.41
N VAL A 226 22.62 13.24 -25.13
CA VAL A 226 21.58 13.50 -26.13
C VAL A 226 21.67 14.90 -26.69
N VAL A 227 21.91 15.93 -25.85
CA VAL A 227 22.13 17.31 -26.33
C VAL A 227 23.32 17.37 -27.27
N ALA A 228 24.44 16.74 -26.90
CA ALA A 228 25.65 16.70 -27.74
C ALA A 228 25.39 15.95 -29.06
N GLU A 229 24.55 14.93 -29.06
CA GLU A 229 24.13 14.22 -30.26
C GLU A 229 23.25 15.08 -31.18
N LEU A 230 22.23 15.77 -30.63
CA LEU A 230 21.41 16.72 -31.37
C LEU A 230 22.24 17.82 -32.02
N GLN A 231 23.21 18.38 -31.27
CA GLN A 231 24.13 19.40 -31.78
C GLN A 231 24.97 18.87 -32.94
N ARG A 232 25.45 17.62 -32.88
CA ARG A 232 26.16 16.96 -33.97
C ARG A 232 25.25 16.73 -35.19
N MET A 233 24.00 16.35 -34.99
CA MET A 233 23.04 16.14 -36.09
C MET A 233 22.76 17.43 -36.88
N VAL A 234 22.78 18.59 -36.22
CA VAL A 234 22.51 19.90 -36.86
C VAL A 234 23.78 20.72 -37.16
N ALA A 235 24.97 20.17 -36.91
CA ALA A 235 26.24 20.89 -37.06
C ALA A 235 26.58 21.22 -38.52
N GLY A 236 26.02 20.49 -39.49
CA GLY A 236 26.31 20.68 -40.91
C GLY A 236 25.14 20.31 -41.81
N PRO A 237 25.15 20.77 -43.07
CA PRO A 237 24.11 20.44 -44.02
C PRO A 237 24.17 18.95 -44.38
N ILE A 238 23.02 18.29 -44.40
CA ILE A 238 22.90 16.87 -44.78
C ILE A 238 22.36 16.80 -46.21
N ALA A 239 23.05 16.06 -47.08
CA ALA A 239 22.56 15.76 -48.42
C ALA A 239 21.79 14.43 -48.39
N LEU A 240 20.51 14.46 -48.74
CA LEU A 240 19.66 13.28 -48.91
C LEU A 240 19.53 12.98 -50.40
N MET A 241 19.72 11.72 -50.77
CA MET A 241 19.51 11.25 -52.14
C MET A 241 18.44 10.16 -52.16
N HIS A 242 17.47 10.28 -53.05
CA HIS A 242 16.50 9.22 -53.36
C HIS A 242 16.47 9.04 -54.88
N GLY A 243 17.09 7.95 -55.36
CA GLY A 243 17.31 7.75 -56.79
C GLY A 243 18.13 8.89 -57.41
N ALA A 244 17.60 9.56 -58.44
CA ALA A 244 18.26 10.68 -59.11
C ALA A 244 17.97 12.07 -58.49
N ARG A 245 17.12 12.14 -57.46
CA ARG A 245 16.77 13.41 -56.80
C ARG A 245 17.61 13.59 -55.54
N GLY A 246 18.18 14.78 -55.39
CA GLY A 246 18.98 15.17 -54.23
C GLY A 246 18.40 16.41 -53.56
N TRP A 247 18.28 16.37 -52.24
CA TRP A 247 17.92 17.51 -51.40
C TRP A 247 19.05 17.80 -50.44
N ARG A 248 19.33 19.08 -50.21
CA ARG A 248 20.30 19.51 -49.21
C ARG A 248 19.53 20.17 -48.07
N LEU A 249 19.47 19.49 -46.93
CA LEU A 249 18.87 20.03 -45.71
C LEU A 249 19.87 20.95 -45.02
N ARG A 250 19.45 22.18 -44.77
CA ARG A 250 20.26 23.18 -44.06
C ARG A 250 20.18 22.99 -42.55
N PRO A 251 21.18 23.45 -41.77
CA PRO A 251 21.14 23.39 -40.30
C PRO A 251 19.85 23.93 -39.67
N ASP A 252 19.26 25.00 -40.23
CA ASP A 252 18.00 25.57 -39.72
C ASP A 252 16.79 24.66 -39.97
N GLU A 253 16.75 24.00 -41.13
CA GLU A 253 15.74 23.00 -41.48
C GLU A 253 15.88 21.77 -40.57
N LEU A 254 17.12 21.32 -40.31
CA LEU A 254 17.40 20.22 -39.39
C LEU A 254 16.99 20.55 -37.94
N ARG A 255 17.25 21.77 -37.46
CA ARG A 255 16.80 22.21 -36.13
C ARG A 255 15.28 22.23 -36.00
N ALA A 256 14.58 22.65 -37.05
CA ALA A 256 13.11 22.63 -37.07
C ALA A 256 12.51 21.22 -37.07
N ALA A 257 13.30 20.22 -37.46
CA ALA A 257 12.93 18.81 -37.51
C ALA A 257 13.37 18.02 -36.26
N LEU A 258 14.18 18.60 -35.37
CA LEU A 258 14.66 17.90 -34.17
C LEU A 258 13.50 17.51 -33.26
N LYS A 259 13.58 16.29 -32.75
CA LYS A 259 12.70 15.76 -31.72
C LYS A 259 13.52 15.00 -30.70
N VAL A 260 13.08 15.07 -29.46
CA VAL A 260 13.57 14.20 -28.39
C VAL A 260 12.42 13.28 -28.02
N ASP A 261 12.60 11.99 -28.25
CA ASP A 261 11.66 10.97 -27.82
C ASP A 261 12.16 10.33 -26.53
N ARG A 262 11.24 10.04 -25.61
CA ARG A 262 11.52 9.28 -24.40
C ARG A 262 11.11 7.83 -24.65
N VAL A 263 12.06 6.91 -24.53
CA VAL A 263 11.81 5.46 -24.63
C VAL A 263 12.18 4.83 -23.29
N GLY A 264 11.18 4.60 -22.45
CA GLY A 264 11.39 4.14 -21.07
C GLY A 264 12.11 5.21 -20.23
N SER A 265 13.26 4.85 -19.65
CA SER A 265 14.14 5.76 -18.90
C SER A 265 15.22 6.43 -19.75
N SER A 266 15.27 6.15 -21.06
CA SER A 266 16.27 6.71 -21.98
C SER A 266 15.68 7.83 -22.84
N LEU A 267 16.51 8.84 -23.11
CA LEU A 267 16.23 9.90 -24.06
C LEU A 267 16.89 9.56 -25.40
N VAL A 268 16.16 9.72 -26.50
CA VAL A 268 16.63 9.44 -27.86
C VAL A 268 16.47 10.69 -28.72
N ALA A 269 17.55 11.08 -29.41
CA ALA A 269 17.51 12.14 -30.41
C ALA A 269 16.94 11.59 -31.74
N GLY A 270 16.00 12.33 -32.33
CA GLY A 270 15.38 11.97 -33.60
C GLY A 270 15.14 13.18 -34.49
N LEU A 271 14.79 12.88 -35.75
CA LEU A 271 14.35 13.88 -36.73
C LEU A 271 12.95 13.50 -37.22
N GLU A 272 11.99 14.41 -37.07
CA GLU A 272 10.64 14.23 -37.57
C GLU A 272 10.42 15.10 -38.82
N PHE A 273 10.38 14.45 -39.99
CA PHE A 273 10.30 15.13 -41.28
C PHE A 273 8.87 15.36 -41.78
N THR A 274 7.84 15.09 -40.96
CA THR A 274 6.41 15.22 -41.31
C THR A 274 6.00 16.66 -41.68
N ARG A 275 6.85 17.67 -41.44
CA ARG A 275 6.60 19.08 -41.74
C ARG A 275 7.21 19.60 -43.06
N PHE A 276 7.94 18.78 -43.81
CA PHE A 276 8.46 19.19 -45.13
C PHE A 276 7.51 18.71 -46.23
N ASN A 277 6.42 19.45 -46.45
CA ASN A 277 5.55 19.30 -47.61
C ASN A 277 5.48 20.63 -48.36
#